data_AF-A0AAE9XNA0-F1
#
_entry.id   AF-A0AAE9XNA0-F1
#
_cell.length_a   1.000
_cell.length_b   1.000
_cell.length_c   1.000
_cell.angle_alpha   90.00
_cell.angle_beta   90.00
_cell.angle_gamma   90.00
#
_symmetry.space_group_name_H-M   'P 1'
#
loop_
_entity.id
_entity.type
_entity.pdbx_description
1 polymer ?
#
loop_
_entity_poly.entity_id
_entity_poly.type
_entity_poly.pdbx_seq_one_letter_code
_entity_poly.pdbx_strand_id
1 'polypeptide(L)'
;MIINTEQINELLNNQNISTNQIQNITGFNRKNVWMYRTGRTDINKMQLHTLIKLQQCYNATHNTLMKYKNFEQVIDSYNGRFGPTEIFISPDGELKILYDGVVGEIGQEDIKVTDKDTENKLNNLKLKNLLREVEND
;
A
#
# COMPACT_ATOMS: atom_id res chain seq x y z
N MET A 1 14.08 6.60 -20.29
CA MET A 1 13.11 5.88 -19.42
C MET A 1 12.59 4.69 -20.19
N ILE A 2 12.73 3.49 -19.65
CA ILE A 2 12.24 2.25 -20.26
C ILE A 2 10.86 1.96 -19.69
N ILE A 3 9.90 1.60 -20.54
CA ILE A 3 8.57 1.14 -20.12
C ILE A 3 8.61 -0.38 -20.06
N ASN A 4 8.37 -0.93 -18.88
CA ASN A 4 8.27 -2.35 -18.62
C ASN A 4 6.80 -2.70 -18.32
N THR A 5 6.14 -3.33 -19.29
CA THR A 5 4.73 -3.71 -19.18
C THR A 5 4.47 -4.79 -18.13
N GLU A 6 5.46 -5.61 -17.79
CA GLU A 6 5.34 -6.60 -16.70
C GLU A 6 5.27 -5.89 -15.35
N GLN A 7 6.10 -4.88 -15.12
CA GLN A 7 6.08 -4.06 -13.90
C GLN A 7 4.78 -3.27 -13.76
N ILE A 8 4.29 -2.72 -14.87
CA ILE A 8 2.99 -2.04 -14.88
C ILE A 8 1.86 -3.05 -14.59
N ASN A 9 1.93 -4.26 -15.13
CA ASN A 9 0.97 -5.32 -14.80
C ASN A 9 1.05 -5.72 -13.33
N GLU A 10 2.25 -5.79 -12.75
CA GLU A 10 2.44 -6.04 -11.33
C GLU A 10 1.78 -4.95 -10.48
N LEU A 11 2.02 -3.66 -10.79
CA LEU A 11 1.36 -2.52 -10.13
C LEU A 11 -0.17 -2.63 -10.21
N LEU A 12 -0.68 -2.86 -11.42
CA LEU A 12 -2.11 -2.91 -11.66
C LEU A 12 -2.71 -4.11 -10.94
N ASN A 13 -2.10 -5.30 -10.95
CA ASN A 13 -2.67 -6.49 -10.32
C ASN A 13 -2.40 -6.60 -8.82
N ASN A 14 -1.56 -5.73 -8.25
CA ASN A 14 -1.27 -5.73 -6.83
C ASN A 14 -2.55 -5.41 -6.03
N GLN A 15 -3.04 -6.39 -5.26
CA GLN A 15 -4.24 -6.23 -4.44
C GLN A 15 -4.00 -5.39 -3.18
N ASN A 16 -2.74 -5.18 -2.80
CA ASN A 16 -2.37 -4.40 -1.61
C ASN A 16 -2.49 -2.88 -1.85
N ILE A 17 -2.66 -2.46 -3.11
CA ILE A 17 -2.96 -1.08 -3.49
C ILE A 17 -4.36 -1.01 -4.09
N SER A 18 -5.18 -0.09 -3.59
CA SER A 18 -6.53 0.10 -4.09
C SER A 18 -6.54 0.80 -5.45
N THR A 19 -7.62 0.60 -6.22
CA THR A 19 -7.81 1.33 -7.49
C THR A 19 -7.88 2.85 -7.31
N ASN A 20 -8.37 3.32 -6.16
CA ASN A 20 -8.39 4.74 -5.80
C ASN A 20 -6.99 5.30 -5.63
N GLN A 21 -6.08 4.55 -5.00
CA GLN A 21 -4.70 5.01 -4.80
C GLN A 21 -3.94 5.10 -6.10
N ILE A 22 -4.07 4.10 -6.97
CA ILE A 22 -3.47 4.18 -8.31
C ILE A 22 -3.98 5.43 -9.02
N GLN A 23 -5.28 5.72 -8.94
CA GLN A 23 -5.84 6.96 -9.48
C GLN A 23 -5.21 8.21 -8.85
N ASN A 24 -5.14 8.31 -7.52
CA ASN A 24 -4.64 9.50 -6.85
C ASN A 24 -3.17 9.76 -7.20
N ILE A 25 -2.35 8.72 -7.29
CA ILE A 25 -0.92 8.84 -7.60
C ILE A 25 -0.69 9.19 -9.08
N THR A 26 -1.47 8.61 -9.99
CA THR A 26 -1.19 8.70 -11.44
C THR A 26 -2.11 9.67 -12.18
N GLY A 27 -3.19 10.12 -11.55
CA GLY A 27 -4.32 10.79 -12.20
C GLY A 27 -5.12 9.86 -13.13
N PHE A 28 -4.85 8.55 -13.11
CA PHE A 28 -5.46 7.59 -14.03
C PHE A 28 -6.85 7.17 -13.55
N ASN A 29 -7.85 7.20 -14.42
CA ASN A 29 -9.23 6.92 -14.04
C ASN A 29 -9.39 5.53 -13.39
N ARG A 30 -10.00 5.48 -12.19
CA ARG A 30 -10.29 4.23 -11.46
C ARG A 30 -10.99 3.15 -12.31
N LYS A 31 -11.95 3.53 -13.14
CA LYS A 31 -12.66 2.60 -14.03
C LYS A 31 -11.67 1.94 -15.00
N ASN A 32 -10.71 2.71 -15.52
CA ASN A 32 -9.69 2.17 -16.40
C ASN A 32 -8.78 1.21 -15.63
N VAL A 33 -8.28 1.59 -14.45
CA VAL A 33 -7.50 0.70 -13.57
C VAL A 33 -8.21 -0.64 -13.36
N TRP A 34 -9.50 -0.61 -13.06
CA TRP A 34 -10.32 -1.81 -12.86
C TRP A 34 -10.45 -2.65 -14.14
N MET A 35 -10.64 -2.02 -15.31
CA MET A 35 -10.72 -2.75 -16.59
C MET A 35 -9.40 -3.48 -16.92
N TYR A 36 -8.25 -2.90 -16.59
CA TYR A 36 -6.96 -3.60 -16.74
C TYR A 36 -6.79 -4.73 -15.71
N ARG A 37 -7.11 -4.49 -14.43
CA ARG A 37 -7.08 -5.51 -13.36
C ARG A 37 -7.88 -6.76 -13.68
N THR A 38 -9.05 -6.57 -14.28
CA THR A 38 -9.98 -7.65 -14.60
C THR A 38 -9.69 -8.32 -15.94
N GLY A 39 -8.62 -7.92 -16.63
CA GLY A 39 -8.27 -8.43 -17.96
C GLY A 39 -9.25 -8.03 -19.07
N ARG A 40 -10.18 -7.11 -18.79
CA ARG A 40 -11.15 -6.61 -19.79
C ARG A 40 -10.49 -5.70 -20.83
N THR A 41 -9.30 -5.19 -20.55
CA THR A 41 -8.51 -4.39 -21.48
C THR A 41 -7.05 -4.82 -21.42
N ASP A 42 -6.44 -5.01 -22.58
CA ASP A 42 -5.02 -5.34 -22.71
C ASP A 42 -4.18 -4.07 -22.53
N ILE A 43 -3.12 -4.16 -21.71
CA ILE A 43 -2.12 -3.12 -21.49
C ILE A 43 -1.51 -2.62 -22.80
N ASN A 44 -1.38 -3.50 -23.80
CA ASN A 44 -0.79 -3.16 -25.10
C ASN A 44 -1.65 -2.15 -25.88
N LYS A 45 -2.93 -1.98 -25.49
CA LYS A 45 -3.84 -0.99 -26.06
C LYS A 45 -3.81 0.35 -25.32
N MET A 46 -3.01 0.46 -24.27
CA MET A 46 -2.91 1.66 -23.46
C MET A 46 -2.09 2.74 -24.19
N GLN A 47 -2.51 4.00 -24.07
CA GLN A 47 -1.77 5.12 -24.64
C GLN A 47 -0.39 5.24 -23.98
N LEU A 48 0.63 5.58 -24.79
CA LEU A 48 2.02 5.71 -24.33
C LEU A 48 2.15 6.66 -23.13
N HIS A 49 1.46 7.80 -23.14
CA HIS A 49 1.51 8.75 -22.03
C HIS A 49 1.07 8.12 -20.70
N THR A 50 0.12 7.19 -20.74
CA THR A 50 -0.41 6.52 -19.57
C THR A 50 0.57 5.48 -19.06
N LEU A 51 1.15 4.69 -19.97
CA LEU A 51 2.21 3.75 -19.64
C LEU A 51 3.41 4.45 -18.97
N ILE A 52 3.77 5.65 -19.45
CA ILE A 52 4.81 6.49 -18.84
C ILE A 52 4.47 6.82 -17.38
N LYS A 53 3.25 7.32 -17.12
CA LYS A 53 2.82 7.69 -15.76
C LYS A 53 2.76 6.49 -14.83
N LEU A 54 2.28 5.34 -15.32
CA LEU A 54 2.22 4.11 -14.52
C LEU A 54 3.61 3.55 -14.24
N GLN A 55 4.54 3.64 -15.20
CA GLN A 55 5.94 3.26 -14.96
C GLN A 55 6.60 4.17 -13.93
N GLN A 56 6.37 5.49 -13.99
CA GLN A 56 6.84 6.44 -12.99
C GLN A 56 6.26 6.13 -11.61
N CYS A 57 4.95 5.83 -11.55
CA CYS A 57 4.30 5.40 -10.32
C CYS A 57 4.92 4.12 -9.78
N TYR A 58 5.14 3.10 -10.61
CA TYR A 58 5.79 1.87 -10.16
C TYR A 58 7.19 2.15 -9.61
N ASN A 59 8.02 2.90 -10.35
CA ASN A 59 9.39 3.19 -9.91
C ASN A 59 9.44 3.97 -8.59
N ALA A 60 8.52 4.90 -8.37
CA ALA A 60 8.41 5.64 -7.12
C ALA A 60 7.88 4.76 -5.99
N THR A 61 6.84 3.97 -6.24
CA THR A 61 6.05 3.35 -5.17
C THR A 61 6.43 1.91 -4.87
N HIS A 62 7.14 1.21 -5.77
CA HIS A 62 7.38 -0.24 -5.67
C HIS A 62 8.03 -0.64 -4.34
N ASN A 63 9.13 0.00 -3.94
CA ASN A 63 9.82 -0.33 -2.69
C ASN A 63 8.91 -0.14 -1.46
N THR A 64 8.13 0.93 -1.45
CA THR A 64 7.22 1.26 -0.35
C THR A 64 6.01 0.32 -0.33
N LEU A 65 5.41 0.04 -1.49
CA LEU A 65 4.31 -0.93 -1.63
C LEU A 65 4.74 -2.35 -1.28
N MET A 66 5.98 -2.75 -1.56
CA MET A 66 6.51 -4.06 -1.18
C MET A 66 6.87 -4.13 0.30
N LYS A 67 7.29 -3.02 0.90
CA LYS A 67 7.57 -2.92 2.34
C LYS A 67 6.30 -3.08 3.18
N TYR A 68 5.18 -2.53 2.71
CA TYR A 68 3.90 -2.60 3.39
C TYR A 68 2.98 -3.59 2.70
N LYS A 69 3.12 -4.87 3.07
CA LYS A 69 2.35 -6.02 2.55
C LYS A 69 0.83 -5.83 2.55
N ASN A 70 0.30 -4.86 3.31
CA ASN A 70 -1.09 -4.41 3.25
C ASN A 70 -1.13 -2.90 3.49
N PHE A 71 -1.17 -2.10 2.43
CA PHE A 71 -1.23 -0.64 2.55
C PHE A 71 -2.53 -0.17 3.21
N GLU A 72 -3.63 -0.92 3.06
CA GLU A 72 -4.87 -0.66 3.82
C GLU A 72 -4.65 -0.79 5.34
N GLN A 73 -3.83 -1.74 5.80
CA GLN A 73 -3.51 -1.85 7.22
C GLN A 73 -2.65 -0.69 7.72
N VAL A 74 -1.80 -0.11 6.85
CA VAL A 74 -1.07 1.13 7.16
C VAL A 74 -2.06 2.26 7.39
N ILE A 75 -3.04 2.40 6.49
CA ILE A 75 -4.09 3.41 6.58
C ILE A 75 -4.92 3.23 7.84
N ASP A 76 -5.42 2.02 8.08
CA ASP A 76 -6.26 1.71 9.23
C ASP A 76 -5.49 1.89 10.55
N SER A 77 -4.21 1.49 10.58
CA SER A 77 -3.36 1.66 11.75
C SER A 77 -3.16 3.14 12.10
N TYR A 78 -2.84 3.96 11.10
CA TYR A 78 -2.62 5.38 11.29
C TYR A 78 -3.94 6.10 11.65
N ASN A 79 -5.00 5.85 10.88
CA ASN A 79 -6.31 6.47 11.10
C ASN A 79 -6.94 6.05 12.44
N GLY A 80 -6.67 4.84 12.92
CA GLY A 80 -7.09 4.39 14.24
C GLY A 80 -6.39 5.15 15.38
N ARG A 81 -5.21 5.72 15.14
CA ARG A 81 -4.40 6.43 16.14
C ARG A 81 -4.55 7.95 16.07
N PHE A 82 -4.68 8.51 14.87
CA PHE A 82 -4.65 9.96 14.64
C PHE A 82 -5.97 10.51 14.08
N GLY A 83 -6.95 9.64 13.81
CA GLY A 83 -8.22 10.01 13.21
C GLY A 83 -8.20 9.96 11.67
N PRO A 84 -9.37 10.16 11.02
CA PRO A 84 -9.51 9.98 9.57
C PRO A 84 -8.61 10.96 8.80
N THR A 85 -7.57 10.43 8.17
CA THR A 85 -6.59 11.22 7.40
C THR A 85 -6.39 10.56 6.03
N GLU A 86 -6.21 11.37 4.99
CA GLU A 86 -5.86 10.85 3.67
C GLU A 86 -4.37 10.52 3.64
N ILE A 87 -4.06 9.24 3.40
CA ILE A 87 -2.68 8.74 3.33
C ILE A 87 -2.41 8.30 1.90
N PHE A 88 -1.31 8.79 1.34
CA PHE A 88 -0.92 8.52 -0.04
C PHE A 88 0.59 8.31 -0.14
N ILE A 89 1.01 7.78 -1.29
CA ILE A 89 2.43 7.69 -1.63
C ILE A 89 2.75 8.89 -2.51
N SER A 90 3.68 9.74 -2.07
CA SER A 90 4.12 10.89 -2.87
C SER A 90 4.96 10.45 -4.07
N PRO A 91 5.18 11.34 -5.06
CA PRO A 91 5.94 11.02 -6.27
C PRO A 91 7.40 10.60 -6.03
N ASP A 92 7.95 10.90 -4.86
CA ASP A 92 9.27 10.48 -4.37
C ASP A 92 9.26 9.05 -3.78
N GLY A 93 8.09 8.43 -3.66
CA GLY A 93 7.93 7.08 -3.10
C GLY A 93 7.67 7.03 -1.61
N GLU A 94 7.56 8.17 -0.93
CA GLU A 94 7.38 8.23 0.52
C GLU A 94 5.90 8.21 0.92
N LEU A 95 5.62 7.76 2.14
CA LEU A 95 4.29 7.82 2.74
C LEU A 95 4.04 9.23 3.30
N LYS A 96 2.96 9.87 2.85
CA LYS A 96 2.56 11.20 3.28
C LYS A 96 1.10 11.25 3.67
N ILE A 97 0.79 12.14 4.60
CA ILE A 97 -0.58 12.51 4.95
C ILE A 97 -0.98 13.79 4.24
N LEU A 98 -2.27 13.91 3.92
CA LEU A 98 -2.92 15.16 3.59
C LEU A 98 -3.97 15.44 4.67
N TYR A 99 -3.76 16.50 5.45
CA TYR A 99 -4.69 16.95 6.47
C TYR A 99 -5.00 18.42 6.22
N ASP A 100 -6.26 18.74 5.94
CA ASP A 100 -6.74 20.11 5.66
C ASP A 100 -5.91 20.84 4.58
N GLY A 101 -5.52 20.11 3.53
CA GLY A 101 -4.70 20.64 2.44
C GLY A 101 -3.20 20.78 2.76
N VAL A 102 -2.77 20.45 3.98
CA VAL A 102 -1.36 20.45 4.39
C VAL A 102 -0.78 19.04 4.24
N VAL A 103 0.37 18.94 3.57
CA VAL A 103 1.12 17.70 3.42
C VAL A 103 2.00 17.48 4.65
N GLY A 104 1.87 16.32 5.29
CA GLY A 104 2.71 15.89 6.41
C GLY A 104 3.45 14.59 6.11
N GLU A 105 4.52 14.34 6.86
CA GLU A 105 5.31 13.10 6.78
C GLU A 105 4.71 12.01 7.68
N ILE A 106 4.92 10.74 7.32
CA ILE A 106 4.59 9.60 8.17
C ILE A 106 5.87 8.89 8.57
N GLY A 107 6.18 8.88 9.87
CA GLY A 107 7.27 8.11 10.44
C GLY A 107 6.96 6.61 10.48
N GLN A 108 7.99 5.76 10.57
CA GLN A 108 7.79 4.31 10.72
C GLN A 108 7.07 3.97 12.04
N GLU A 109 7.31 4.77 13.07
CA GLU A 109 6.73 4.70 14.41
C GLU A 109 5.24 5.07 14.47
N ASP A 110 4.76 5.78 13.44
CA ASP A 110 3.35 6.16 13.29
C ASP A 110 2.52 5.01 12.70
N ILE A 111 3.19 4.05 12.05
CA ILE A 111 2.57 2.92 11.38
C ILE A 111 2.83 1.65 12.19
N LYS A 112 1.79 1.09 12.82
CA LYS A 112 1.84 -0.27 13.35
C LYS A 112 1.23 -1.24 12.34
N VAL A 113 2.02 -1.64 11.34
CA VAL A 113 1.67 -2.84 10.56
C VAL A 113 2.03 -4.06 11.40
N THR A 114 1.07 -4.60 12.13
CA THR A 114 1.21 -5.94 12.68
C THR A 114 1.21 -6.91 11.51
N ASP A 115 2.37 -7.42 11.16
CA ASP A 115 2.43 -8.64 10.35
C ASP A 115 1.61 -9.70 11.10
N LYS A 116 0.54 -10.22 10.51
CA LYS A 116 -0.36 -11.20 11.16
C LYS A 116 0.43 -12.40 11.69
N ASP A 117 1.54 -12.74 11.05
CA ASP A 117 2.46 -13.79 11.51
C ASP A 117 3.20 -13.41 12.80
N THR A 118 3.52 -12.13 12.96
CA THR A 118 4.17 -11.58 14.17
C THR A 118 3.18 -11.44 15.31
N GLU A 119 1.94 -11.01 15.03
CA GLU A 119 0.86 -10.93 16.01
C GLU A 119 0.45 -12.32 16.52
N ASN A 120 0.32 -13.30 15.62
CA ASN A 120 0.06 -14.69 15.99
C ASN A 120 1.21 -15.31 16.78
N LYS A 121 2.48 -15.00 16.44
CA LYS A 121 3.63 -15.43 17.24
C LYS A 121 3.63 -14.79 18.61
N LEU A 122 3.34 -13.50 18.71
CA LEU A 122 3.33 -12.77 19.98
C LEU A 122 2.20 -13.25 20.90
N ASN A 123 1.00 -13.49 20.34
CA ASN A 123 -0.13 -14.03 21.07
C ASN A 123 0.13 -15.47 21.55
N ASN A 124 0.72 -16.32 20.71
CA ASN A 124 1.15 -17.66 21.12
C ASN A 124 2.24 -17.62 22.20
N LEU A 125 3.17 -16.66 22.13
CA LEU A 125 4.22 -16.49 23.14
C LEU A 125 3.63 -16.06 24.49
N LYS A 126 2.70 -15.10 24.48
CA LYS A 126 1.97 -14.66 25.68
C LYS A 126 1.16 -15.80 26.30
N LEU A 127 0.46 -16.58 25.48
CA LEU A 127 -0.32 -17.73 25.95
C LEU A 127 0.59 -18.80 26.58
N LYS A 128 1.74 -19.09 25.97
CA LYS A 128 2.72 -20.03 26.53
C LYS A 128 3.31 -19.58 27.87
N ASN A 129 3.54 -18.28 28.05
CA ASN A 129 4.07 -17.75 29.30
C ASN A 129 3.01 -17.80 30.42
N LEU A 130 1.76 -17.44 30.12
CA LEU A 130 0.64 -17.58 31.06
C LEU A 130 0.43 -19.04 31.50
N LEU A 131 0.51 -20.00 30.57
CA LEU A 131 0.38 -21.42 30.90
C LEU A 131 1.52 -21.93 31.79
N ARG A 132 2.75 -21.42 31.61
CA ARG A 132 3.88 -21.76 32.49
C ARG A 132 3.75 -21.17 33.89
N GLU A 133 3.14 -20.00 34.05
CA GLU A 133 2.90 -19.42 35.37
C GLU A 133 1.86 -20.24 36.16
N VAL A 134 0.82 -20.73 35.48
CA VAL A 134 -0.21 -21.60 36.09
C VAL A 134 0.30 -23.01 36.45
N GLU A 135 1.32 -23.52 35.75
CA GLU A 135 1.94 -24.83 36.06
C GLU A 135 2.97 -24.78 37.20
N ASN A 136 3.39 -23.58 37.63
CA ASN A 136 4.38 -23.39 38.69
C ASN A 136 3.79 -22.88 40.03
N ASP A 137 2.46 -22.72 40.10
CA ASP A 137 1.68 -22.51 41.32
C ASP A 137 1.00 -23.82 41.78
#